data_AF-A0A358R483-F1
#
_entry.id   AF-A0A358R483-F1
#
_cell.length_a   1.000
_cell.length_b   1.000
_cell.length_c   1.000
_cell.angle_alpha   90.00
_cell.angle_beta   90.00
_cell.angle_gamma   90.00
#
_symmetry.space_group_name_H-M   'P 1'
#
loop_
_entity.id
_entity.type
_entity.pdbx_description
1 polymer ?
#
loop_
_entity_poly.entity_id
_entity_poly.type
_entity_poly.pdbx_seq_one_letter_code
_entity_poly.pdbx_strand_id
1 'polypeptide(L)'
;HWQKLKEPEGALDTIIMYAHAGSGKRGGTYSDFTLGVSVANDDRFSESFIPIGKAYGGYTNAELRRLNQELKKLVVEKFGPTLLLRPGLVVELEFDSIQANKRTKAGYTLRFPRFRSIRWDLGPDDVDTLQEVERLAQAKSMLTRPSMDTLADKAPIILPNG
;
A
#
# COMPACT_ATOMS: atom_id res chain seq x y z
N HIS A 1 17.27 14.84 20.68
CA HIS A 1 17.03 13.47 20.18
C HIS A 1 16.77 13.54 18.69
N TRP A 2 17.71 13.06 17.87
CA TRP A 2 17.59 13.07 16.41
C TRP A 2 16.85 11.80 15.95
N GLN A 3 15.63 11.95 15.44
CA GLN A 3 14.97 10.86 14.72
C GLN A 3 15.55 10.81 13.31
N LYS A 4 16.21 9.69 12.96
CA LYS A 4 16.57 9.40 11.56
C LYS A 4 15.28 9.42 10.75
N LEU A 5 15.12 10.42 9.88
CA LEU A 5 14.09 10.43 8.85
C LEU A 5 14.38 9.22 7.96
N LYS A 6 13.58 8.16 8.08
CA LYS A 6 13.56 7.10 7.07
C LYS A 6 12.73 7.64 5.91
N GLU A 7 13.35 7.79 4.75
CA GLU A 7 12.61 8.09 3.52
C GLU A 7 11.59 6.99 3.24
N PRO A 8 10.39 7.33 2.75
CA PRO A 8 9.42 6.31 2.35
C PRO A 8 10.03 5.42 1.28
N GLU A 9 9.75 4.14 1.40
CA GLU A 9 10.37 3.10 0.60
C GLU A 9 9.69 2.90 -0.76
N GLY A 10 8.50 3.47 -0.95
CA GLY A 10 7.74 3.42 -2.19
C GLY A 10 6.40 4.16 -2.05
N ALA A 11 5.72 4.31 -3.18
CA ALA A 11 4.35 4.83 -3.24
C ALA A 11 3.48 3.95 -4.15
N LEU A 12 2.17 3.98 -3.92
CA LEU A 12 1.16 3.30 -4.72
C LEU A 12 -0.09 4.18 -4.85
N ASP A 13 -0.64 4.29 -6.05
CA ASP A 13 -1.97 4.84 -6.30
C ASP A 13 -3.02 3.77 -6.00
N THR A 14 -3.89 4.03 -5.03
CA THR A 14 -4.86 3.06 -4.48
C THR A 14 -6.28 3.63 -4.47
N ILE A 15 -7.29 2.76 -4.52
CA ILE A 15 -8.70 3.17 -4.42
C ILE A 15 -9.20 3.11 -2.98
N ILE A 16 -10.02 4.08 -2.56
CA ILE A 16 -10.74 3.99 -1.27
C ILE A 16 -11.95 3.05 -1.43
N MET A 17 -11.93 1.92 -0.73
CA MET A 17 -13.01 0.93 -0.75
C MET A 17 -13.99 1.12 0.42
N TYR A 18 -13.44 1.40 1.61
CA TYR A 18 -14.23 1.61 2.82
C TYR A 18 -13.72 2.82 3.57
N ALA A 19 -14.64 3.49 4.25
CA ALA A 19 -14.33 4.61 5.12
C ALA A 19 -15.01 4.44 6.47
N HIS A 20 -14.24 4.49 7.55
CA HIS A 20 -14.72 4.34 8.91
C HIS A 20 -14.62 5.67 9.68
N ALA A 21 -15.69 6.01 10.37
CA ALA A 21 -15.77 7.21 11.18
C ALA A 21 -15.06 6.99 12.52
N GLY A 22 -14.15 7.90 12.88
CA GLY A 22 -13.50 7.84 14.19
C GLY A 22 -14.47 8.05 15.35
N SER A 23 -14.13 7.51 16.52
CA SER A 23 -14.85 7.77 17.78
C SER A 23 -14.28 9.02 18.49
N GLY A 24 -15.11 9.75 19.24
CA GLY A 24 -14.70 10.91 20.08
C GLY A 24 -15.05 12.30 19.51
N LYS A 25 -14.22 13.33 19.78
CA LYS A 25 -14.46 14.75 19.40
C LYS A 25 -14.67 14.98 17.89
N ARG A 26 -14.25 14.04 17.05
CA ARG A 26 -14.44 14.03 15.59
C ARG A 26 -15.53 13.05 15.14
N GLY A 27 -16.45 12.68 16.03
CA GLY A 27 -17.57 11.79 15.72
C GLY A 27 -18.27 12.24 14.43
N GLY A 28 -18.36 11.31 13.47
CA GLY A 28 -18.94 11.58 12.15
C GLY A 28 -17.94 11.99 11.05
N THR A 29 -16.65 12.17 11.37
CA THR A 29 -15.59 12.34 10.35
C THR A 29 -14.98 10.99 10.01
N TYR A 30 -14.98 10.64 8.73
CA TYR A 30 -14.27 9.49 8.20
C TYR A 30 -12.78 9.80 8.12
N SER A 31 -11.96 9.01 8.80
CA SER A 31 -10.50 9.21 8.89
C SER A 31 -9.71 7.90 8.95
N ASP A 32 -10.41 6.78 8.82
CA ASP A 32 -9.86 5.44 8.73
C ASP A 32 -10.32 4.88 7.39
N PHE A 33 -9.38 4.62 6.50
CA PHE A 33 -9.68 4.19 5.14
C PHE A 33 -9.11 2.80 4.90
N THR A 34 -9.89 1.95 4.22
CA THR A 34 -9.41 0.69 3.65
C THR A 34 -9.16 0.92 2.16
N LEU A 35 -7.93 0.62 1.74
CA LEU A 35 -7.39 0.98 0.44
C LEU A 35 -7.18 -0.29 -0.38
N GLY A 36 -7.52 -0.22 -1.66
CA GLY A 36 -7.44 -1.33 -2.58
C GLY A 36 -6.51 -1.09 -3.77
N VAL A 37 -5.99 -2.18 -4.31
CA VAL A 37 -5.25 -2.23 -5.58
C VAL A 37 -6.10 -2.94 -6.63
N SER A 38 -5.82 -2.65 -7.91
CA SER A 38 -6.55 -3.23 -9.03
C SER A 38 -6.17 -4.69 -9.23
N VAL A 39 -7.19 -5.52 -9.45
CA VAL A 39 -7.09 -6.92 -9.89
C VAL A 39 -8.02 -7.18 -11.08
N ALA A 40 -8.51 -6.13 -11.75
CA ALA A 40 -9.46 -6.25 -12.85
C ALA A 40 -8.94 -7.08 -14.03
N ASN A 41 -7.61 -7.13 -14.21
CA ASN A 41 -6.94 -7.90 -15.26
C ASN A 41 -6.20 -9.12 -14.69
N ASP A 42 -6.61 -9.62 -13.53
CA ASP A 42 -6.01 -10.76 -12.85
C ASP A 42 -7.02 -11.91 -12.71
N ASP A 43 -6.84 -12.96 -13.50
CA ASP A 43 -7.74 -14.12 -13.55
C ASP A 43 -7.86 -14.87 -12.21
N ARG A 44 -7.00 -14.57 -11.22
CA ARG A 44 -7.09 -15.13 -9.86
C ARG A 44 -8.27 -14.56 -9.06
N PHE A 45 -8.85 -13.44 -9.48
CA PHE A 45 -9.88 -12.70 -8.73
C PHE A 45 -11.12 -12.45 -9.58
N SER A 46 -12.28 -12.43 -8.94
CA SER A 46 -13.55 -12.06 -9.60
C SER A 46 -13.94 -10.60 -9.33
N GLU A 47 -13.32 -9.97 -8.33
CA GLU A 47 -13.47 -8.56 -8.01
C GLU A 47 -12.53 -7.68 -8.85
N SER A 48 -12.86 -6.39 -9.03
CA SER A 48 -11.97 -5.43 -9.70
C SER A 48 -10.89 -4.85 -8.78
N PHE A 49 -11.15 -4.82 -7.47
CA PHE A 49 -10.25 -4.27 -6.46
C PHE A 49 -10.23 -5.14 -5.21
N ILE A 50 -9.06 -5.30 -4.60
CA ILE A 50 -8.89 -6.01 -3.33
C ILE A 50 -8.10 -5.17 -2.32
N PRO A 51 -8.37 -5.31 -1.01
CA PRO A 51 -7.67 -4.53 0.01
C PRO A 51 -6.17 -4.84 0.09
N ILE A 52 -5.34 -3.79 0.16
CA ILE A 52 -3.89 -3.89 0.38
C ILE A 52 -3.44 -3.33 1.74
N GLY A 53 -4.26 -2.47 2.35
CA GLY A 53 -3.93 -1.86 3.63
C GLY A 53 -4.97 -0.87 4.13
N LYS A 54 -4.67 -0.29 5.29
CA LYS A 54 -5.46 0.78 5.89
C LYS A 54 -4.58 1.96 6.23
N ALA A 55 -5.05 3.18 5.95
CA ALA A 55 -4.30 4.40 6.22
C ALA A 55 -5.16 5.42 6.99
N TYR A 56 -4.49 6.14 7.89
CA TYR A 56 -5.12 6.99 8.92
C TYR A 56 -4.33 8.30 9.09
N GLY A 57 -4.25 9.11 8.05
CA GLY A 57 -3.51 10.38 8.07
C GLY A 57 -2.58 10.55 6.88
N GLY A 58 -1.80 11.64 6.91
CA GLY A 58 -1.05 12.12 5.74
C GLY A 58 -1.80 13.18 4.92
N TYR A 59 -2.82 13.79 5.51
CA TYR A 59 -3.62 14.86 4.91
C TYR A 59 -3.83 15.98 5.92
N THR A 60 -4.05 17.19 5.40
CA THR A 60 -4.48 18.36 6.16
C THR A 60 -5.96 18.26 6.55
N ASN A 61 -6.39 19.09 7.51
CA ASN A 61 -7.80 19.18 7.87
C ASN A 61 -8.68 19.64 6.69
N ALA A 62 -8.15 20.48 5.79
CA ALA A 62 -8.87 20.97 4.63
C ALA A 62 -9.09 19.85 3.60
N GLU A 63 -8.04 19.07 3.32
CA GLU A 63 -8.11 17.88 2.47
C GLU A 63 -9.07 16.84 3.02
N LEU A 64 -8.99 16.54 4.33
CA LEU A 64 -9.89 15.59 4.96
C LEU A 64 -11.36 16.02 4.84
N ARG A 65 -11.64 17.31 5.01
CA ARG A 65 -13.00 17.87 4.86
C ARG A 65 -13.51 17.69 3.43
N ARG A 66 -12.70 18.03 2.43
CA ARG A 66 -13.06 17.83 1.01
C ARG A 66 -13.27 16.36 0.70
N LEU A 67 -12.36 15.49 1.16
CA LEU A 67 -12.48 14.05 0.99
C LEU A 67 -13.79 13.51 1.57
N ASN A 68 -14.14 13.93 2.79
CA ASN A 68 -15.40 13.54 3.42
C ASN A 68 -16.64 14.02 2.66
N GLN A 69 -16.58 15.13 1.93
CA GLN A 69 -17.67 15.59 1.06
C GLN A 69 -17.80 14.69 -0.17
N GLU A 70 -16.69 14.31 -0.79
CA GLU A 70 -16.70 13.43 -1.98
C GLU A 70 -17.10 11.99 -1.63
N LEU A 71 -16.63 11.45 -0.50
CA LEU A 71 -16.99 10.10 -0.04
C LEU A 71 -18.50 9.90 0.06
N LYS A 72 -19.23 10.91 0.53
CA LYS A 72 -20.70 10.85 0.66
C LYS A 72 -21.42 10.62 -0.67
N LYS A 73 -20.84 11.07 -1.78
CA LYS A 73 -21.41 10.89 -3.13
C LYS A 73 -21.23 9.46 -3.65
N LEU A 74 -20.24 8.75 -3.12
CA LEU A 74 -19.86 7.40 -3.56
C LEU A 74 -20.44 6.29 -2.68
N VAL A 75 -21.17 6.61 -1.61
CA VAL A 75 -21.74 5.60 -0.70
C VAL A 75 -22.67 4.64 -1.45
N VAL A 76 -22.39 3.35 -1.29
CA VAL A 76 -23.28 2.25 -1.68
C VAL A 76 -24.11 1.83 -0.48
N GLU A 77 -23.44 1.60 0.64
CA GLU A 77 -24.05 1.03 1.84
C GLU A 77 -23.34 1.53 3.09
N LYS A 78 -24.06 1.53 4.22
CA LYS A 78 -23.55 1.98 5.51
C LYS A 78 -23.77 0.91 6.58
N PHE A 79 -22.70 0.51 7.23
CA PHE A 79 -22.66 -0.46 8.32
C PHE A 79 -22.21 0.23 9.61
N GLY A 80 -23.17 0.81 10.34
CA GLY A 80 -22.87 1.62 11.53
C GLY A 80 -21.92 2.79 11.19
N PRO A 81 -20.72 2.87 11.78
CA PRO A 81 -19.74 3.93 11.47
C PRO A 81 -18.95 3.70 10.17
N THR A 82 -19.14 2.58 9.47
CA THR A 82 -18.39 2.22 8.25
C THR A 82 -19.24 2.45 7.00
N LEU A 83 -18.63 3.01 5.96
CA LEU A 83 -19.20 3.13 4.62
C LEU A 83 -18.55 2.12 3.68
N LEU A 84 -19.37 1.48 2.85
CA LEU A 84 -18.96 0.84 1.60
C LEU A 84 -19.14 1.86 0.45
N LEU A 85 -18.13 1.97 -0.40
CA LEU A 85 -18.05 2.99 -1.44
C LEU A 85 -17.97 2.37 -2.82
N ARG A 86 -18.58 3.01 -3.82
CA ARG A 86 -18.29 2.75 -5.23
C ARG A 86 -16.85 3.21 -5.52
N PRO A 87 -16.09 2.50 -6.36
CA PRO A 87 -14.79 2.97 -6.83
C PRO A 87 -14.93 4.36 -7.46
N GLY A 88 -14.11 5.31 -7.00
CA GLY A 88 -14.14 6.67 -7.54
C GLY A 88 -13.23 7.69 -6.86
N LEU A 89 -12.53 7.33 -5.78
CA LEU A 89 -11.53 8.19 -5.13
C LEU A 89 -10.20 7.45 -5.03
N VAL A 90 -9.20 7.97 -5.72
CA VAL A 90 -7.83 7.47 -5.73
C VAL A 90 -6.97 8.29 -4.76
N VAL A 91 -6.07 7.61 -4.05
CA VAL A 91 -5.10 8.22 -3.16
C VAL A 91 -3.74 7.60 -3.38
N GLU A 92 -2.73 8.45 -3.41
CA GLU A 92 -1.34 8.02 -3.41
C GLU A 92 -0.96 7.73 -1.96
N LEU A 93 -0.60 6.48 -1.69
CA LEU A 93 -0.04 6.07 -0.41
C LEU A 93 1.46 6.04 -0.50
N GLU A 94 2.14 6.56 0.51
CA GLU A 94 3.53 6.23 0.77
C GLU A 94 3.64 5.23 1.92
N PHE A 95 4.65 4.37 1.88
CA PHE A 95 4.83 3.30 2.86
C PHE A 95 6.31 2.96 3.10
N ASP A 96 6.57 2.33 4.23
CA ASP A 96 7.91 1.95 4.67
C ASP A 96 8.38 0.62 4.11
N SER A 97 7.50 -0.31 3.72
CA SER A 97 7.85 -1.56 3.03
C SER A 97 6.61 -2.36 2.66
N ILE A 98 6.76 -3.31 1.74
CA ILE A 98 5.74 -4.32 1.39
C ILE A 98 6.15 -5.65 2.04
N GLN A 99 5.22 -6.29 2.75
CA GLN A 99 5.45 -7.57 3.40
C GLN A 99 4.51 -8.63 2.86
N ALA A 100 5.03 -9.84 2.60
CA ALA A 100 4.20 -10.98 2.24
C ALA A 100 3.28 -11.36 3.42
N ASN A 101 1.99 -11.49 3.15
CA ASN A 101 0.97 -11.82 4.13
C ASN A 101 -0.13 -12.70 3.51
N LYS A 102 0.05 -14.02 3.61
CA LYS A 102 -0.87 -15.04 3.09
C LYS A 102 -2.28 -15.01 3.70
N ARG A 103 -2.52 -14.22 4.75
CA ARG A 103 -3.86 -14.06 5.36
C ARG A 103 -4.74 -13.04 4.63
N THR A 104 -4.14 -12.22 3.76
CA THR A 104 -4.86 -11.22 2.98
C THR A 104 -5.12 -11.74 1.57
N LYS A 105 -6.20 -11.31 0.91
CA LYS A 105 -6.49 -11.67 -0.49
C LYS A 105 -5.35 -11.26 -1.42
N ALA A 106 -4.75 -10.10 -1.18
CA ALA A 106 -3.61 -9.60 -1.96
C ALA A 106 -2.33 -10.42 -1.72
N GLY A 107 -2.24 -11.21 -0.67
CA GLY A 107 -0.99 -11.89 -0.30
C GLY A 107 0.11 -10.94 0.20
N TYR A 108 -0.17 -9.64 0.36
CA TYR A 108 0.77 -8.61 0.80
C TYR A 108 0.11 -7.61 1.76
N THR A 109 0.92 -6.87 2.51
CA THR A 109 0.48 -5.77 3.36
C THR A 109 1.53 -4.66 3.37
N LEU A 110 1.08 -3.41 3.38
CA LEU A 110 1.94 -2.24 3.49
C LEU A 110 2.29 -1.93 4.95
N ARG A 111 3.54 -1.56 5.20
CA ARG A 111 4.01 -1.08 6.51
C ARG A 111 3.92 0.43 6.60
N PHE A 112 3.27 0.90 7.67
CA PHE A 112 3.03 2.32 7.94
C PHE A 112 2.49 3.12 6.74
N PRO A 113 1.49 2.60 5.99
CA PRO A 113 0.93 3.33 4.88
C PRO A 113 0.27 4.62 5.37
N ARG A 114 0.55 5.72 4.69
CA ARG A 114 -0.02 7.04 4.95
C ARG A 114 -0.30 7.74 3.62
N PHE A 115 -1.26 8.66 3.63
CA PHE A 115 -1.58 9.45 2.46
C PHE A 115 -0.37 10.32 2.13
N ARG A 116 0.06 10.28 0.87
CA ARG A 116 1.01 11.23 0.32
C ARG A 116 0.26 12.36 -0.37
N SER A 117 -0.74 12.00 -1.16
CA SER A 117 -1.62 12.94 -1.85
C SER A 117 -2.99 12.31 -2.12
N ILE A 118 -4.03 13.14 -2.23
CA ILE A 118 -5.34 12.72 -2.75
C ILE A 118 -5.36 13.05 -4.24
N ARG A 119 -5.54 12.02 -5.08
CA ARG A 119 -5.38 12.11 -6.54
C ARG A 119 -6.70 12.47 -7.20
N TRP A 120 -7.08 13.74 -7.10
CA TRP A 120 -8.31 14.27 -7.70
C TRP A 120 -8.31 14.22 -9.24
N ASP A 121 -7.13 14.03 -9.83
CA ASP A 121 -6.84 13.89 -11.24
C ASP A 121 -7.03 12.46 -11.77
N LEU A 122 -7.09 11.46 -10.88
CA LEU A 122 -7.13 10.05 -11.24
C LEU A 122 -8.49 9.39 -10.97
N GLY A 123 -8.79 8.36 -11.76
CA GLY A 123 -9.97 7.52 -11.65
C GLY A 123 -9.65 6.05 -11.32
N PRO A 124 -10.67 5.19 -11.21
CA PRO A 124 -10.50 3.78 -10.86
C PRO A 124 -9.55 2.99 -11.79
N ASP A 125 -9.45 3.39 -13.06
CA ASP A 125 -8.59 2.73 -14.05
C ASP A 125 -7.10 3.07 -13.90
N ASP A 126 -6.77 4.12 -13.14
CA ASP A 126 -5.40 4.56 -12.88
C ASP A 126 -4.78 3.93 -11.61
N VAL A 127 -5.53 3.06 -10.94
CA VAL A 127 -5.12 2.41 -9.70
C VAL A 127 -4.05 1.36 -9.98
N ASP A 128 -2.97 1.36 -9.18
CA ASP A 128 -1.90 0.39 -9.31
C ASP A 128 -2.43 -1.05 -9.16
N THR A 129 -1.82 -1.95 -9.93
CA THR A 129 -2.24 -3.36 -10.00
C THR A 129 -1.57 -4.21 -8.91
N LEU A 130 -2.19 -5.34 -8.57
CA LEU A 130 -1.56 -6.33 -7.69
C LEU A 130 -0.23 -6.84 -8.25
N GLN A 131 -0.12 -6.99 -9.57
CA GLN A 131 1.14 -7.38 -10.23
C GLN A 131 2.25 -6.36 -9.99
N GLU A 132 1.93 -5.06 -9.95
CA GLU A 132 2.91 -4.02 -9.61
C GLU A 132 3.35 -4.13 -8.15
N VAL A 133 2.43 -4.41 -7.22
CA VAL A 133 2.77 -4.69 -5.82
C VAL A 133 3.71 -5.91 -5.70
N GLU A 134 3.41 -6.99 -6.42
CA GLU A 134 4.26 -8.18 -6.48
C GLU A 134 5.65 -7.86 -7.01
N ARG A 135 5.74 -7.06 -8.08
CA ARG A 135 7.00 -6.61 -8.68
C ARG A 135 7.82 -5.79 -7.69
N LEU A 136 7.20 -4.82 -7.02
CA LEU A 136 7.86 -3.99 -6.00
C LEU A 136 8.36 -4.83 -4.81
N ALA A 137 7.58 -5.83 -4.38
CA ALA A 137 7.98 -6.74 -3.30
C ALA A 137 9.18 -7.61 -3.71
N GLN A 138 9.18 -8.16 -4.93
CA GLN A 138 10.25 -9.02 -5.44
C GLN A 138 11.55 -8.27 -5.70
N ALA A 139 11.48 -7.08 -6.32
CA ALA A 139 12.65 -6.26 -6.61
C ALA A 139 13.48 -5.97 -5.34
N LYS A 140 12.81 -5.77 -4.21
CA LYS A 140 13.48 -5.54 -2.91
C LYS A 140 14.03 -6.80 -2.28
N SER A 141 13.37 -7.95 -2.44
CA SER A 141 13.92 -9.24 -2.01
C SER A 141 15.24 -9.55 -2.73
N MET A 142 15.38 -9.16 -4.00
CA MET A 142 16.63 -9.34 -4.75
C MET A 142 17.74 -8.41 -4.26
N LEU A 143 17.44 -7.15 -3.92
CA LEU A 143 18.43 -6.18 -3.44
C LEU A 143 18.96 -6.49 -2.02
N THR A 144 18.21 -7.24 -1.22
CA THR A 144 18.55 -7.56 0.18
C THR A 144 19.27 -8.90 0.36
N ARG A 145 19.49 -9.67 -0.71
CA ARG A 145 20.33 -10.87 -0.65
C ARG A 145 21.80 -10.45 -0.78
N PRO A 146 22.67 -10.69 0.23
CA PRO A 146 24.10 -10.56 0.00
C PRO A 146 24.48 -11.58 -1.09
N SER A 147 25.19 -11.11 -2.12
CA SER A 147 25.75 -11.95 -3.19
C SER A 147 26.60 -13.06 -2.56
N MET A 148 26.17 -14.31 -2.76
CA MET A 148 26.84 -15.52 -2.26
C MET A 148 27.83 -16.10 -3.29
N ASP A 149 28.39 -15.25 -4.17
CA ASP A 149 29.35 -15.64 -5.21
C ASP A 149 30.69 -14.93 -5.02
N THR A 150 31.46 -15.29 -3.99
CA THR A 150 32.93 -15.15 -4.01
C THR A 150 33.61 -16.12 -3.04
N LEU A 151 33.27 -17.41 -3.06
CA LEU A 151 34.00 -18.43 -2.30
C LEU A 151 34.04 -19.75 -3.09
N ALA A 152 34.77 -19.77 -4.22
CA ALA A 152 35.20 -21.02 -4.85
C ALA A 152 36.32 -20.77 -5.87
N ASP A 153 37.49 -20.29 -5.45
CA ASP A 153 38.72 -20.63 -6.18
C ASP A 153 40.00 -20.42 -5.35
N LYS A 154 40.23 -21.24 -4.31
CA LYS A 154 41.58 -21.46 -3.78
C LYS A 154 41.70 -22.84 -3.13
N ALA A 155 42.19 -23.82 -3.89
CA ALA A 155 43.12 -24.85 -3.43
C ALA A 155 43.68 -25.62 -4.65
N PRO A 156 44.90 -26.20 -4.62
CA PRO A 156 46.02 -26.07 -3.67
C PRO A 156 47.34 -25.65 -4.37
N ILE A 157 48.26 -24.99 -3.66
CA ILE A 157 49.67 -24.94 -4.11
C ILE A 157 50.44 -26.00 -3.35
N ILE A 158 50.70 -27.12 -4.03
CA ILE A 158 51.73 -28.08 -3.67
C ILE A 158 53.07 -27.40 -3.98
N LEU A 159 53.92 -27.20 -2.97
CA LEU A 159 55.31 -26.79 -3.18
C LEU A 159 56.20 -28.05 -3.22
N PRO A 160 57.13 -28.20 -4.18
CA PRO A 160 58.09 -29.30 -4.17
C PRO A 160 59.28 -29.01 -3.25
N ASN A 161 59.87 -30.10 -2.78
CA ASN A 161 61.00 -30.26 -1.87
C ASN A 161 62.18 -29.28 -2.05
N GLY A 162 62.76 -28.88 -0.91
CA GLY A 162 64.11 -28.37 -0.73
C GLY A 162 64.62 -28.73 0.66
#